data_AF-A0A964DU78-F1
#
_entry.id   AF-A0A964DU78-F1
#
_cell.length_a   1.000
_cell.length_b   1.000
_cell.length_c   1.000
_cell.angle_alpha   90.00
_cell.angle_beta   90.00
_cell.angle_gamma   90.00
#
_symmetry.space_group_name_H-M   'P 1'
#
loop_
_entity.id
_entity.type
_entity.pdbx_description
1 polymer ?
#
loop_
_entity_poly.entity_id
_entity_poly.type
_entity_poly.pdbx_seq_one_letter_code
_entity_poly.pdbx_strand_id
1 'polypeptide(L)' 'MTSEFPHTPPRKSYTFSDAVNAEIRRAAATGIYDIRGGGTKRFLPHFDDLLFLGASISRYPLEGYREKCATDVWLGT' A
#
# COMPACT_ATOMS: atom_id res chain seq x y z
N MET A 1 -13.96 40.20 -14.68
CA MET A 1 -15.19 39.71 -14.03
C MET A 1 -14.82 38.50 -13.19
N THR A 2 -14.56 38.72 -11.90
CA THR A 2 -14.31 37.64 -10.93
C THR A 2 -15.65 37.05 -10.53
N SER A 3 -15.91 35.78 -10.83
CA SER A 3 -17.21 35.17 -10.53
C SER A 3 -17.40 35.02 -9.02
N GLU A 4 -18.46 35.61 -8.47
CA GLU A 4 -18.85 35.51 -7.05
C GLU A 4 -19.53 34.17 -6.70
N PHE A 5 -18.97 33.05 -7.16
CA PHE A 5 -19.44 31.74 -6.73
C PHE A 5 -18.64 31.30 -5.49
N PRO A 6 -19.30 30.84 -4.42
CA PRO A 6 -18.60 30.35 -3.24
C PRO A 6 -17.75 29.14 -3.60
N HIS A 7 -16.43 29.30 -3.51
CA HIS A 7 -15.48 28.23 -3.79
C HIS A 7 -15.51 27.21 -2.65
N THR A 8 -16.25 26.12 -2.84
CA THR A 8 -16.24 25.00 -1.89
C THR A 8 -14.99 24.14 -2.13
N PRO A 9 -14.10 23.99 -1.14
CA PRO A 9 -12.93 23.12 -1.31
C PRO A 9 -13.38 21.66 -1.48
N PRO A 10 -12.70 20.88 -2.34
CA PRO A 10 -13.05 19.48 -2.54
C PRO A 10 -12.81 18.68 -1.25
N ARG A 11 -13.80 17.87 -0.86
CA ARG A 11 -13.63 16.90 0.22
C ARG A 11 -12.71 15.78 -0.25
N LYS A 12 -11.57 15.61 0.42
CA LYS A 12 -10.59 14.58 0.08
C LYS A 12 -11.07 13.18 0.46
N SER A 13 -10.63 12.18 -0.29
CA SER A 13 -10.84 10.78 0.05
C SER A 13 -10.12 10.43 1.36
N TYR A 14 -10.77 9.65 2.20
CA TYR A 14 -10.16 9.10 3.41
C TYR A 14 -9.06 8.09 3.05
N THR A 15 -9.31 7.25 2.04
CA THR A 15 -8.38 6.21 1.57
C THR A 15 -7.23 6.81 0.76
N PHE A 16 -7.54 7.69 -0.18
CA PHE A 16 -6.55 8.31 -1.06
C PHE A 16 -6.19 9.72 -0.58
N SER A 17 -5.64 9.77 0.64
CA SER A 17 -5.04 11.00 1.17
C SER A 17 -3.89 11.50 0.28
N ASP A 18 -3.53 12.77 0.39
CA ASP A 18 -2.45 13.35 -0.41
C ASP A 18 -1.10 12.63 -0.18
N ALA A 19 -0.84 12.14 1.04
CA ALA A 19 0.34 11.34 1.37
C ALA A 19 0.34 9.97 0.65
N VAL A 20 -0.81 9.27 0.65
CA VAL A 20 -0.96 7.98 -0.04
C VAL A 20 -0.77 8.15 -1.55
N ASN A 21 -1.36 9.20 -2.13
CA ASN A 21 -1.18 9.49 -3.55
C ASN A 21 0.27 9.83 -3.91
N ALA A 22 1.00 10.52 -3.03
CA ALA A 22 2.43 10.79 -3.23
C ALA A 22 3.24 9.50 -3.20
N GLU A 23 2.95 8.59 -2.27
CA GLU A 23 3.59 7.27 -2.17
C GLU A 23 3.34 6.41 -3.42
N ILE A 24 2.09 6.36 -3.90
CA ILE A 24 1.72 5.64 -5.13
C ILE A 24 2.52 6.16 -6.32
N ARG A 25 2.60 7.48 -6.50
CA ARG A 25 3.34 8.11 -7.61
C ARG A 25 4.84 7.82 -7.51
N ARG A 26 5.42 7.86 -6.31
CA ARG A 26 6.82 7.50 -6.08
C ARG A 26 7.07 6.04 -6.43
N ALA A 27 6.27 5.11 -5.90
CA ALA A 27 6.40 3.68 -6.15
C ALA A 27 6.22 3.34 -7.64
N ALA A 28 5.30 4.01 -8.33
CA ALA A 28 5.11 3.85 -9.77
C ALA A 28 6.33 4.32 -10.59
N ALA A 29 7.02 5.38 -10.14
CA ALA A 29 8.21 5.90 -10.83
C ALA A 29 9.47 5.07 -10.55
N THR A 30 9.63 4.54 -9.34
CA THR A 30 10.85 3.82 -8.93
C THR A 30 10.73 2.30 -9.04
N GLY A 31 9.52 1.75 -9.02
CA GLY A 31 9.28 0.32 -8.85
C GLY A 31 9.65 -0.23 -7.47
N ILE A 32 9.92 0.64 -6.48
CA ILE A 32 10.44 0.26 -5.16
C ILE A 32 9.50 0.77 -4.07
N TYR A 33 9.05 -0.13 -3.20
CA TYR A 33 8.27 0.21 -1.99
C TYR A 33 9.14 0.86 -0.92
N ASP A 34 8.54 1.61 0.01
CA ASP A 34 9.30 2.31 1.06
C ASP A 34 9.61 1.37 2.24
N ILE A 35 10.84 1.41 2.76
CA ILE A 35 11.23 0.66 3.95
C ILE A 35 10.95 1.55 5.16
N ARG A 36 9.89 1.25 5.90
CA ARG A 36 9.47 2.04 7.07
C ARG A 36 9.87 1.36 8.38
N GLY A 37 10.32 2.16 9.34
CA GLY A 37 10.59 1.73 10.72
C GLY A 37 9.53 2.24 11.70
N GLY A 38 9.10 1.37 12.63
CA GLY A 38 8.05 1.65 13.63
C GLY A 38 6.67 1.12 13.19
N GLY A 39 5.98 0.42 14.11
CA GLY A 39 4.64 -0.12 13.88
C GLY A 39 3.57 0.97 13.66
N THR A 40 2.37 0.55 13.27
CA THR A 40 1.25 1.44 12.98
C THR A 40 0.96 2.41 14.15
N LYS A 41 0.95 3.72 13.86
CA LYS A 41 0.67 4.79 14.84
C LYS A 41 -0.80 5.28 14.79
N ARG A 42 -1.73 4.55 14.15
CA ARG A 42 -3.12 5.00 13.89
C ARG A 42 -4.16 3.86 13.88
N PHE A 43 -5.44 4.23 13.97
CA PHE A 43 -6.64 3.35 14.00
C PHE A 43 -7.09 2.86 12.62
N LEU A 44 -7.52 1.59 12.48
CA LEU A 44 -8.22 1.02 11.30
C LEU A 44 -9.16 -0.14 11.73
N PRO A 45 -10.24 -0.40 10.96
CA PRO A 45 -10.15 -1.63 10.16
C PRO A 45 -10.23 -1.46 8.63
N HIS A 46 -9.27 -2.09 7.94
CA HIS A 46 -9.03 -2.11 6.48
C HIS A 46 -8.20 -3.38 6.13
N PHE A 47 -7.93 -3.67 4.85
CA PHE A 47 -7.06 -4.81 4.41
C PHE A 47 -5.66 -4.83 5.09
N ASP A 48 -5.29 -3.75 5.79
CA ASP A 48 -4.05 -3.57 6.54
C ASP A 48 -4.04 -4.20 7.96
N ASP A 49 -5.17 -4.74 8.45
CA ASP A 49 -5.23 -5.53 9.70
C ASP A 49 -4.86 -7.01 9.49
N LEU A 50 -4.58 -7.39 8.24
CA LEU A 50 -4.05 -8.69 7.93
C LEU A 50 -2.66 -8.82 8.54
N LEU A 51 -2.57 -9.59 9.62
CA LEU A 51 -1.28 -10.04 10.13
C LEU A 51 -0.76 -11.17 9.23
N PHE A 52 0.30 -10.87 8.49
CA PHE A 52 1.06 -11.88 7.78
C PHE A 52 2.02 -12.58 8.75
N LEU A 53 1.74 -13.85 9.04
CA LEU A 53 2.60 -14.66 9.90
C LEU A 53 3.82 -15.13 9.10
N GLY A 54 5.00 -14.75 9.55
CA GLY A 54 6.26 -15.27 9.01
C GLY A 54 6.44 -16.75 9.34
N ALA A 55 7.10 -17.49 8.44
CA ALA A 55 7.57 -18.83 8.75
C ALA A 55 8.63 -18.79 9.86
N SER A 56 8.69 -19.84 10.67
CA SER A 56 9.60 -19.94 11.82
C SER A 56 10.18 -21.37 11.89
N ILE A 57 10.34 -21.94 13.08
CA ILE A 57 11.11 -23.17 13.34
C ILE A 57 10.74 -24.35 12.43
N SER A 58 9.47 -24.52 12.08
CA SER A 58 9.03 -25.66 11.27
C SER A 58 9.36 -25.53 9.78
N ARG A 59 9.68 -24.32 9.27
CA ARG A 59 9.97 -24.12 7.85
C ARG A 59 10.82 -22.88 7.60
N TYR A 60 11.86 -23.02 6.78
CA TYR A 60 12.73 -21.92 6.40
C TYR A 60 12.03 -20.97 5.39
N PRO A 61 12.10 -19.64 5.58
CA PRO A 61 11.56 -18.68 4.62
C PRO A 61 12.41 -18.65 3.35
N LEU A 62 11.76 -18.44 2.20
CA LEU A 62 12.47 -18.21 0.94
C LEU A 62 13.13 -16.83 0.94
N GLU A 63 14.30 -16.74 0.33
CA GLU A 63 15.01 -15.49 0.12
C GLU A 63 14.51 -14.84 -1.18
N GLY A 64 13.79 -13.73 -1.07
CA GLY A 64 13.05 -13.13 -2.19
C GLY A 64 13.90 -12.51 -3.31
N TYR A 65 15.22 -12.36 -3.14
CA TYR A 65 16.15 -11.88 -4.18
C TYR A 65 16.89 -13.02 -4.89
N ARG A 66 17.05 -14.17 -4.24
CA ARG A 66 17.85 -15.32 -4.69
C ARG A 66 16.97 -16.47 -5.18
N GLU A 67 15.78 -16.60 -4.62
CA GLU A 67 14.85 -17.69 -4.91
C GLU A 67 13.60 -17.14 -5.61
N LYS A 68 13.12 -17.85 -6.63
CA LYS A 68 11.94 -17.44 -7.38
C LYS A 68 10.67 -17.99 -6.73
N CYS A 69 9.69 -17.13 -6.51
CA CYS A 69 8.32 -17.51 -6.18
C CYS A 69 7.46 -17.53 -7.45
N ALA A 70 6.54 -18.48 -7.56
CA ALA A 70 5.53 -18.50 -8.63
C ALA A 70 4.33 -17.64 -8.24
N THR A 71 3.85 -16.81 -9.17
CA THR A 71 2.72 -15.89 -8.96
C THR A 71 1.65 -16.09 -10.04
N ASP A 72 1.60 -17.28 -10.64
CA ASP A 72 0.66 -17.60 -11.72
C ASP A 72 -0.78 -17.62 -11.20
N VAL A 73 -1.69 -17.00 -11.95
CA VAL A 73 -3.12 -16.89 -11.61
C VAL A 73 -3.94 -17.51 -12.73
N TRP A 74 -4.83 -18.45 -12.37
CA TRP A 74 -5.80 -19.07 -13.28
C TRP A 74 -7.21 -18.61 -12.93
N LEU A 75 -7.95 -18.10 -13.91
CA LEU A 75 -9.34 -17.65 -13.74
C LEU A 75 -10.26 -18.44 -14.68
N GLY A 76 -11.15 -19.24 -14.10
CA GLY A 76 -12.07 -20.10 -14.85
C GLY A 76 -11.40 -21.37 -15.43
N THR A 77 -12.16 -22.09 -16.25
CA THR A 77 -11.75 -23.31 -16.97
C THR A 77 -11.87 -23.11 -18.46
#